data_AF-A0A2C9U5X7-F1
#
_entry.id   AF-A0A2C9U5X7-F1
#
_cell.length_a   1.000
_cell.length_b   1.000
_cell.length_c   1.000
_cell.angle_alpha   90.00
_cell.angle_beta   90.00
_cell.angle_gamma   90.00
#
_symmetry.space_group_name_H-M   'P 1'
#
loop_
_entity.id
_entity.type
_entity.pdbx_description
1 polymer ?
#
loop_
_entity_poly.entity_id
_entity_poly.type
_entity_poly.pdbx_seq_one_letter_code
_entity_poly.pdbx_strand_id
1 'polypeptide(L)'
;MEDTKWEQRLQALTHILISPTTTPPLYSQFFISTQIPCYLNWDYPPILCTKDHRIFPSLHLRWAFSLFLKRVSRLGLPETSWRSKCPYQQPPPLIPAKGVEEAQWGDEQKREYIRKRLRRKRLGNNIHPSIPILVPNLFLFSLMFWNPFPHLDS
;
A
#
# COMPACT_ATOMS: atom_id res chain seq x y z
N MET A 1 -14.84 -9.75 -17.58
CA MET A 1 -14.81 -8.27 -17.51
C MET A 1 -15.75 -7.64 -18.55
N GLU A 2 -16.71 -8.42 -19.07
CA GLU A 2 -17.42 -8.17 -20.32
C GLU A 2 -18.72 -7.34 -20.17
N ASP A 3 -19.17 -7.02 -18.96
CA ASP A 3 -20.53 -6.49 -18.73
C ASP A 3 -20.64 -4.95 -18.68
N THR A 4 -19.53 -4.21 -18.76
CA THR A 4 -19.54 -2.74 -18.65
C THR A 4 -19.50 -2.06 -20.01
N LYS A 5 -20.43 -1.14 -20.29
CA LYS A 5 -20.44 -0.37 -21.54
C LYS A 5 -19.26 0.60 -21.60
N TRP A 6 -18.82 0.92 -22.83
CA TRP A 6 -17.69 1.83 -23.06
C TRP A 6 -17.89 3.22 -22.44
N GLU A 7 -19.11 3.76 -22.54
CA GLU A 7 -19.47 5.07 -21.98
C GLU A 7 -19.30 5.12 -20.46
N GLN A 8 -19.69 4.06 -19.75
CA GLN A 8 -19.55 3.95 -18.30
C GLN A 8 -18.07 3.95 -17.89
N ARG A 9 -17.22 3.28 -18.69
CA ARG A 9 -15.75 3.31 -18.49
C ARG A 9 -15.19 4.70 -18.68
N LEU A 10 -15.62 5.41 -19.72
CA LEU A 10 -15.20 6.79 -19.95
C LEU A 10 -15.61 7.72 -18.80
N GLN A 11 -16.83 7.60 -18.30
CA GLN A 11 -17.31 8.41 -17.18
C GLN A 11 -16.54 8.12 -15.88
N ALA A 12 -16.31 6.84 -15.56
CA ALA A 12 -15.52 6.44 -14.40
C ALA A 12 -14.07 6.93 -14.50
N LEU A 13 -13.43 6.75 -15.67
CA LEU A 13 -12.10 7.28 -15.91
C LEU A 13 -12.08 8.80 -15.75
N THR A 14 -12.99 9.51 -16.41
CA THR A 14 -13.08 10.99 -16.32
C THR A 14 -13.15 11.45 -14.87
N HIS A 15 -14.00 10.82 -14.04
CA HIS A 15 -14.07 11.12 -12.61
C HIS A 15 -12.73 10.91 -11.90
N ILE A 16 -12.06 9.77 -12.13
CA ILE A 16 -10.74 9.45 -11.53
C ILE A 16 -9.67 10.44 -11.98
N LEU A 17 -9.70 10.86 -13.25
CA LEU A 17 -8.74 11.78 -13.83
C LEU A 17 -8.88 13.19 -13.26
N ILE A 18 -10.11 13.65 -13.04
CA ILE A 18 -10.43 14.99 -12.52
C ILE A 18 -10.15 15.08 -11.02
N SER A 19 -10.40 14.00 -10.26
CA SER A 19 -10.31 13.98 -8.80
C SER A 19 -9.38 12.87 -8.30
N PRO A 20 -8.05 13.01 -8.48
CA PRO A 20 -7.10 12.01 -8.00
C PRO A 20 -7.03 12.05 -6.47
N THR A 21 -7.53 10.99 -5.83
CA THR A 21 -7.51 10.85 -4.38
C THR A 21 -7.24 9.41 -3.97
N THR A 22 -6.47 9.23 -2.90
CA THR A 22 -6.24 7.93 -2.24
C THR A 22 -7.30 7.61 -1.19
N THR A 23 -8.10 8.60 -0.83
CA THR A 23 -9.21 8.52 0.14
C THR A 23 -10.47 9.07 -0.52
N PRO A 24 -11.16 8.28 -1.35
CA PRO A 24 -12.32 8.75 -2.09
C PRO A 24 -13.48 9.14 -1.17
N PRO A 25 -14.13 10.30 -1.33
CA PRO A 25 -15.34 10.65 -0.59
C PRO A 25 -16.50 9.71 -0.96
N LEU A 26 -17.50 9.55 -0.09
CA LEU A 26 -18.62 8.61 -0.27
C LEU A 26 -19.31 8.76 -1.64
N TYR A 27 -19.57 9.98 -2.09
CA TYR A 27 -20.18 10.24 -3.40
C TYR A 27 -19.38 9.61 -4.55
N SER A 28 -18.06 9.78 -4.55
CA SER A 28 -17.20 9.19 -5.59
C SER A 28 -17.19 7.66 -5.54
N GLN A 29 -17.29 7.07 -4.34
CA GLN A 29 -17.37 5.63 -4.16
C GLN A 29 -18.67 5.09 -4.77
N PHE A 30 -19.80 5.73 -4.48
CA PHE A 30 -21.08 5.35 -5.07
C PHE A 30 -21.10 5.57 -6.58
N PHE A 31 -20.64 6.73 -7.06
CA PHE A 31 -20.57 7.04 -8.49
C PHE A 31 -19.75 6.02 -9.27
N ILE A 32 -18.59 5.60 -8.77
CA ILE A 32 -17.78 4.59 -9.46
C ILE A 32 -18.41 3.20 -9.34
N SER A 33 -18.99 2.87 -8.19
CA SER A 33 -19.66 1.57 -8.00
C SER A 33 -20.89 1.40 -8.91
N THR A 34 -21.59 2.47 -9.29
CA THR A 34 -22.72 2.39 -10.23
C THR A 34 -22.25 2.18 -11.67
N GLN A 35 -21.10 2.74 -12.04
CA GLN A 35 -20.55 2.64 -13.40
C GLN A 35 -19.79 1.33 -13.62
N ILE A 36 -18.97 0.92 -12.64
CA ILE A 36 -18.10 -0.25 -12.70
C ILE A 36 -18.16 -0.97 -11.35
N PRO A 37 -19.18 -1.82 -11.13
CA PRO A 37 -19.47 -2.36 -9.80
C PRO A 37 -18.42 -3.37 -9.29
N CYS A 38 -17.75 -4.11 -10.17
CA CYS A 38 -16.99 -5.31 -9.80
C CYS A 38 -15.49 -5.25 -10.16
N TYR A 39 -14.83 -4.12 -9.99
CA TYR A 39 -13.40 -3.99 -10.30
C TYR A 39 -12.52 -4.05 -9.05
N LEU A 40 -11.74 -5.13 -8.92
CA LEU A 40 -10.97 -5.45 -7.70
C LEU A 40 -9.61 -4.74 -7.57
N ASN A 41 -9.08 -4.17 -8.66
CA ASN A 41 -7.74 -3.56 -8.67
C ASN A 41 -7.77 -2.03 -8.47
N TRP A 42 -8.90 -1.47 -8.04
CA TRP A 42 -9.07 -0.03 -7.80
C TRP A 42 -9.15 0.31 -6.32
N ASP A 43 -8.88 1.57 -6.01
CA ASP A 43 -8.96 2.12 -4.66
C ASP A 43 -10.43 2.32 -4.20
N TYR A 44 -11.40 2.09 -5.09
CA TYR A 44 -12.83 2.21 -4.81
C TYR A 44 -13.42 0.85 -4.41
N PRO A 45 -14.25 0.80 -3.36
CA PRO A 45 -14.87 -0.45 -2.90
C PRO A 45 -15.94 -0.96 -3.88
N PRO A 46 -16.01 -2.27 -4.13
CA PRO A 46 -17.01 -2.89 -5.00
C PRO A 46 -18.35 -3.10 -4.27
N ILE A 47 -18.98 -2.00 -3.82
CA ILE A 47 -20.18 -2.00 -2.96
C ILE A 47 -21.41 -2.60 -3.67
N LEU A 48 -21.62 -2.22 -4.93
CA LEU A 48 -22.79 -2.61 -5.74
C LEU A 48 -22.52 -3.84 -6.61
N CYS A 49 -21.45 -4.59 -6.33
CA CYS A 49 -21.14 -5.79 -7.08
C CYS A 49 -22.09 -6.94 -6.70
N THR A 50 -22.97 -7.31 -7.62
CA THR A 50 -23.89 -8.44 -7.48
C THR A 50 -23.27 -9.78 -7.87
N LYS A 51 -21.98 -9.82 -8.28
CA LYS A 51 -21.31 -11.07 -8.67
C LYS A 51 -21.09 -11.98 -7.46
N ASP A 52 -21.43 -13.24 -7.68
CA ASP A 52 -21.54 -14.36 -6.74
C ASP A 52 -20.85 -14.20 -5.38
N HIS A 53 -21.68 -14.09 -4.34
CA HIS A 53 -21.30 -14.25 -2.93
C HIS A 53 -20.96 -15.70 -2.55
N ARG A 54 -20.99 -16.63 -3.51
CA ARG A 54 -20.90 -18.08 -3.28
C ARG A 54 -19.48 -18.62 -3.25
N ILE A 55 -18.47 -17.80 -3.55
CA ILE A 55 -17.06 -18.22 -3.63
C ILE A 55 -16.30 -17.61 -2.44
N PHE A 56 -15.76 -18.46 -1.57
CA PHE A 56 -14.81 -18.05 -0.55
C PHE A 56 -13.43 -17.85 -1.20
N PRO A 57 -12.70 -16.74 -0.94
CA PRO A 57 -12.99 -15.63 -0.03
C PRO A 57 -13.98 -14.62 -0.61
N SER A 58 -14.72 -13.93 0.27
CA SER A 58 -15.69 -12.91 -0.13
C SER A 58 -15.05 -11.82 -0.99
N LEU A 59 -15.84 -11.25 -1.90
CA LEU A 59 -15.37 -10.25 -2.87
C LEU A 59 -14.72 -9.05 -2.17
N HIS A 60 -15.29 -8.60 -1.05
CA HIS A 60 -14.73 -7.53 -0.23
C HIS A 60 -13.40 -7.91 0.42
N LEU A 61 -13.22 -9.15 0.88
CA LEU A 61 -11.93 -9.61 1.41
C LEU A 61 -10.86 -9.67 0.32
N ARG A 62 -11.22 -10.13 -0.88
CA ARG A 62 -10.31 -10.17 -2.03
C ARG A 62 -9.87 -8.76 -2.46
N TRP A 63 -10.79 -7.79 -2.44
CA TRP A 63 -10.49 -6.38 -2.67
C TRP A 63 -9.62 -5.77 -1.55
N ALA A 64 -9.96 -6.03 -0.29
CA ALA A 64 -9.17 -5.53 0.84
C ALA A 64 -7.73 -6.08 0.79
N PHE A 65 -7.59 -7.36 0.42
CA PHE A 65 -6.29 -8.00 0.26
C PHE A 65 -5.51 -7.45 -0.95
N SER A 66 -6.16 -7.17 -2.08
CA SER A 66 -5.49 -6.55 -3.24
C SER A 66 -4.96 -5.16 -2.89
N LEU A 67 -5.73 -4.35 -2.16
CA LEU A 67 -5.29 -3.05 -1.66
C LEU A 67 -4.15 -3.16 -0.65
N PHE A 68 -4.23 -4.14 0.25
CA PHE A 68 -3.18 -4.39 1.22
C PHE A 68 -1.86 -4.73 0.51
N LEU A 69 -1.88 -5.67 -0.44
CA LEU A 69 -0.69 -6.02 -1.23
C LEU A 69 -0.18 -4.85 -2.07
N LYS A 70 -1.08 -4.06 -2.67
CA LYS A 70 -0.71 -2.85 -3.43
C LYS A 70 0.00 -1.81 -2.54
N ARG A 71 -0.43 -1.67 -1.27
CA ARG A 71 0.22 -0.76 -0.30
C ARG A 71 1.54 -1.32 0.23
N VAL A 72 1.58 -2.60 0.58
CA VAL A 72 2.79 -3.26 1.10
C VAL A 72 3.89 -3.34 0.05
N SER A 73 3.55 -3.68 -1.20
CA SER A 73 4.54 -3.73 -2.30
C SER A 73 5.21 -2.39 -2.58
N ARG A 74 4.57 -1.27 -2.21
CA ARG A 74 5.09 0.09 -2.39
C ARG A 74 5.96 0.57 -1.24
N LEU A 75 6.06 -0.17 -0.13
CA LEU A 75 6.85 0.21 1.05
C LEU A 75 6.55 1.66 1.52
N GLY A 76 5.31 2.13 1.34
CA GLY A 76 4.90 3.48 1.72
C GLY A 76 5.29 4.61 0.76
N LEU A 77 5.86 4.31 -0.41
CA LEU A 77 6.11 5.31 -1.45
C LEU A 77 4.78 5.78 -2.07
N PRO A 78 4.57 7.10 -2.21
CA PRO A 78 3.38 7.62 -2.89
C PRO A 78 3.35 7.12 -4.35
N GLU A 79 2.15 6.98 -4.92
CA GLU A 79 2.04 6.73 -6.37
C GLU A 79 2.81 7.83 -7.10
N THR A 80 3.91 7.45 -7.76
CA THR A 80 4.58 8.32 -8.73
C THR A 80 3.63 8.44 -9.92
N SER A 81 2.65 9.32 -9.80
CA SER A 81 1.78 9.65 -10.92
C SER A 81 2.67 10.28 -12.00
N TRP A 82 2.63 9.72 -13.20
CA TRP A 82 3.33 10.23 -14.39
C TRP A 82 2.76 11.58 -14.89
N ARG A 83 2.14 12.37 -14.01
CA ARG A 83 1.39 13.58 -14.38
C ARG A 83 2.12 14.81 -13.91
N SER A 84 2.45 15.65 -14.88
CA SER A 84 2.99 16.99 -14.67
C SER A 84 2.05 17.76 -13.74
N LYS A 85 2.58 18.23 -12.62
CA LYS A 85 1.92 19.27 -11.83
C LYS A 85 1.97 20.56 -12.65
N CYS A 86 0.93 20.81 -13.44
CA CYS A 86 0.70 22.10 -14.07
C CYS A 86 -0.12 22.99 -13.10
N PRO A 87 0.16 24.30 -13.02
CA PRO A 87 1.08 25.04 -13.87
C PRO A 87 2.53 24.77 -13.49
N TYR A 88 3.41 24.81 -14.50
CA TYR A 88 4.86 24.67 -14.36
C TYR A 88 5.46 25.85 -13.58
N GLN A 89 5.12 26.03 -12.30
CA GLN A 89 6.12 26.55 -11.38
C GLN A 89 7.18 25.47 -11.34
N GLN A 90 8.40 25.81 -11.78
CA GLN A 90 9.56 24.92 -11.76
C GLN A 90 9.49 24.06 -10.50
N PRO A 91 9.51 22.72 -10.60
CA PRO A 91 9.58 21.91 -9.40
C PRO A 91 10.73 22.48 -8.57
N PRO A 92 10.54 22.74 -7.27
CA PRO A 92 11.61 23.27 -6.44
C PRO A 92 12.84 22.40 -6.70
N PRO A 93 14.02 23.02 -6.86
CA PRO A 93 15.23 22.28 -7.24
C PRO A 93 15.34 21.07 -6.32
N LEU A 94 15.69 19.92 -6.89
CA LEU A 94 15.83 18.67 -6.15
C LEU A 94 16.96 18.84 -5.13
N ILE A 95 16.60 19.37 -3.96
CA ILE A 95 17.52 19.52 -2.84
C ILE A 95 17.64 18.13 -2.22
N PRO A 96 18.85 17.54 -2.16
CA PRO A 96 19.04 16.28 -1.46
C PRO A 96 18.58 16.44 -0.01
N ALA A 97 17.88 15.43 0.52
CA ALA A 97 17.41 15.46 1.89
C ALA A 97 18.59 15.76 2.85
N LYS A 98 18.33 16.53 3.91
CA LYS A 98 19.37 16.96 4.86
C LYS A 98 20.17 15.74 5.36
N GLY A 99 21.44 15.65 4.98
CA GLY A 99 22.34 14.51 5.27
C GLY A 99 22.63 13.57 4.09
N VAL A 100 22.09 13.84 2.91
CA VAL A 100 22.41 13.13 1.67
C VAL A 100 23.37 14.00 0.85
N GLU A 101 24.59 13.51 0.62
CA GLU A 101 25.55 14.16 -0.28
C GLU A 101 25.03 14.16 -1.72
N GLU A 102 25.38 15.18 -2.51
CA GLU A 102 25.03 15.24 -3.93
C GLU A 102 25.56 14.00 -4.67
N ALA A 103 24.68 13.34 -5.43
CA ALA A 103 25.04 12.13 -6.12
C ALA A 103 25.97 12.44 -7.30
N GLN A 104 27.25 12.12 -7.15
CA GLN A 104 28.22 12.22 -8.23
C GLN A 104 28.23 10.89 -9.02
N TRP A 105 27.83 10.95 -10.29
CA TRP A 105 27.58 9.77 -11.13
C TRP A 105 28.74 9.44 -12.11
N GLY A 106 29.97 9.88 -11.81
CA GLY A 106 31.14 9.43 -12.57
C GLY A 106 31.37 7.92 -12.43
N ASP A 107 32.03 7.28 -13.39
CA ASP A 107 32.20 5.82 -13.38
C ASP A 107 33.03 5.30 -12.20
N GLU A 108 34.01 6.09 -11.75
CA GLU A 108 34.78 5.82 -10.54
C GLU A 108 33.93 5.98 -9.27
N GLN A 109 33.14 7.06 -9.21
CA GLN A 109 32.27 7.38 -8.07
C GLN A 109 31.11 6.38 -7.94
N LYS A 110 30.56 5.88 -9.05
CA LYS A 110 29.58 4.79 -9.09
C LYS A 110 30.15 3.52 -8.46
N ARG A 111 31.39 3.15 -8.82
CA ARG A 111 32.08 1.97 -8.25
C ARG A 111 32.29 2.15 -6.74
N GLU A 112 32.70 3.33 -6.30
CA GLU A 112 32.85 3.63 -4.87
C GLU A 112 31.53 3.62 -4.11
N TYR A 113 30.47 4.17 -4.68
CA TYR A 113 29.12 4.15 -4.09
C TYR A 113 28.63 2.71 -3.87
N ILE A 114 28.80 1.84 -4.87
CA ILE A 114 28.46 0.42 -4.75
C ILE A 114 29.30 -0.26 -3.67
N ARG A 115 30.61 0.00 -3.61
CA ARG A 115 31.48 -0.53 -2.54
C ARG A 115 31.04 -0.04 -1.16
N LYS A 116 30.76 1.26 -0.99
CA LYS A 116 30.25 1.83 0.28
C LYS A 116 28.92 1.18 0.66
N ARG A 117 28.01 0.98 -0.30
CA ARG A 117 26.71 0.32 -0.08
C ARG A 117 26.85 -1.14 0.35
N LEU A 118 27.79 -1.88 -0.23
CA LEU A 118 28.10 -3.26 0.15
C LEU A 118 28.81 -3.36 1.51
N ARG A 119 29.63 -2.35 1.86
CA ARG A 119 30.33 -2.26 3.15
C ARG A 119 29.45 -1.76 4.29
N ARG A 120 28.35 -1.05 4.00
CA ARG A 120 27.36 -0.72 5.02
C ARG A 120 26.85 -2.06 5.57
N LYS A 121 27.21 -2.35 6.83
CA LYS A 121 26.62 -3.47 7.58
C LYS A 121 25.12 -3.42 7.33
N ARG A 122 24.53 -4.53 6.89
CA ARG A 122 23.07 -4.64 6.83
C ARG A 122 22.57 -4.09 8.16
N LEU A 123 21.59 -3.19 8.14
CA LEU A 123 20.73 -2.91 9.30
C LEU A 123 19.89 -4.15 9.61
N GLY A 124 20.53 -5.31 9.65
CA GLY A 124 20.02 -6.55 10.17
C GLY A 124 20.77 -6.73 11.47
N ASN A 125 20.08 -6.50 12.57
CA ASN A 125 20.48 -7.07 13.84
C ASN A 125 20.97 -8.51 13.60
N ASN A 126 22.01 -8.95 14.31
CA ASN A 126 22.42 -10.36 14.38
C ASN A 126 21.34 -11.28 15.00
N ILE A 127 20.09 -10.80 15.05
CA ILE A 127 18.92 -11.43 15.61
C ILE A 127 18.26 -12.18 14.46
N HIS A 128 18.09 -13.49 14.64
CA HIS A 128 17.41 -14.35 13.69
C HIS A 128 16.02 -13.77 13.34
N PRO A 129 15.61 -13.75 12.05
CA PRO A 129 14.38 -13.10 11.60
C PRO A 129 13.09 -13.63 12.24
N SER A 130 13.12 -14.82 12.85
CA SER A 130 11.98 -15.37 13.60
C SER A 130 11.80 -14.78 14.99
N ILE A 131 12.84 -14.19 15.60
CA ILE A 131 12.79 -13.66 16.97
C ILE A 131 11.77 -12.52 17.14
N PRO A 132 11.70 -11.48 16.27
CA PRO A 132 10.70 -10.42 16.42
C PRO A 132 9.25 -10.91 16.21
N ILE A 133 9.05 -12.11 15.66
CA ILE A 133 7.73 -12.72 15.46
C ILE A 133 7.39 -13.68 16.62
N LEU A 134 8.34 -14.54 17.01
CA LEU A 134 8.13 -15.56 18.03
C LEU A 134 8.05 -14.96 19.44
N VAL A 135 8.89 -13.97 19.77
CA VAL A 135 8.95 -13.42 21.13
C VAL A 135 7.63 -12.77 21.55
N PRO A 136 7.00 -11.87 20.75
CA PRO A 136 5.70 -11.31 21.11
C PRO A 136 4.60 -12.37 21.18
N ASN A 137 4.59 -13.33 20.26
CA ASN A 137 3.54 -14.35 20.19
C ASN A 137 3.61 -15.33 21.36
N LEU A 138 4.81 -15.76 21.76
CA LEU A 138 5.00 -16.63 22.93
C LEU A 138 4.67 -15.89 24.23
N PHE A 139 4.99 -14.60 24.32
CA PHE A 139 4.58 -13.77 25.45
C PHE A 139 3.05 -13.68 25.56
N LEU A 140 2.35 -13.39 24.47
CA LEU A 140 0.89 -13.38 24.45
C LEU A 140 0.29 -14.76 24.77
N PHE A 141 0.89 -15.83 24.27
CA PHE A 141 0.48 -17.20 24.59
C PHE A 141 0.61 -17.49 26.10
N SER A 142 1.68 -17.01 26.75
CA SER A 142 1.86 -17.19 28.20
C SER A 142 0.76 -16.51 29.02
N LEU A 143 0.23 -15.36 28.56
CA LEU A 143 -0.87 -14.67 29.24
C LEU A 143 -2.18 -15.47 29.18
N MET A 144 -2.36 -16.35 28.19
CA MET A 144 -3.55 -17.22 28.15
C MET A 144 -3.57 -18.28 29.26
N PHE A 145 -2.39 -18.68 29.76
CA PHE A 145 -2.27 -19.64 30.86
C PHE A 145 -2.15 -18.96 32.23
N TRP A 146 -2.03 -17.64 32.26
CA TRP A 146 -2.07 -16.89 33.50
C TRP A 146 -3.55 -16.70 33.90
N ASN A 147 -3.98 -17.33 35.00
CA ASN A 147 -5.27 -17.03 35.63
C ASN A 147 -5.17 -15.69 36.40
N PRO A 148 -5.84 -14.62 35.95
CA PRO A 148 -5.76 -13.31 36.62
C PRO A 148 -6.50 -13.25 37.96
N PHE A 149 -7.29 -14.27 38.32
CA PHE A 149 -8.07 -14.32 39.56
C PHE A 149 -7.82 -15.61 40.37
N PRO A 150 -6.64 -15.78 40.96
CA PRO A 150 -6.31 -16.97 41.74
C PRO A 150 -7.12 -17.10 43.06
N HIS A 151 -7.85 -16.06 43.46
CA HIS A 151 -8.61 -16.00 44.72
C HIS A 151 -10.06 -16.51 44.62
N LEU A 152 -10.53 -16.90 43.42
CA LEU A 152 -11.89 -17.44 43.22
C LEU A 152 -11.94 -18.98 43.24
N ASP A 153 -10.78 -19.63 43.32
CA ASP A 153 -10.62 -21.09 43.29
C ASP A 153 -10.53 -21.72 44.70
N SER A 154 -10.89 -20.99 45.76
CA SER A 154 -10.96 -21.46 47.16
C SER A 154 -12.37 -21.53 47.72
#